data_AF-A0A6V8SUL0-F1
#
_entry.id   AF-A0A6V8SUL0-F1
#
_cell.length_a   1.000
_cell.length_b   1.000
_cell.length_c   1.000
_cell.angle_alpha   90.00
_cell.angle_beta   90.00
_cell.angle_gamma   90.00
#
_symmetry.space_group_name_H-M   'P 1'
#
loop_
_entity.id
_entity.type
_entity.pdbx_description
1 polymer ?
#
loop_
_entity_poly.entity_id
_entity_poly.type
_entity_poly.pdbx_seq_one_letter_code
_entity_poly.pdbx_strand_id
1 'polypeptide(L)'
;MLWNRGHKLMKIVRYDLAIDYPILRSSCHLLKDNRKYCDIRNSLEDRTEYLGTRSHHGRVKLYNKMIESNLDYPLTRLELTIDADLNCYDEIKRIFPTVYVIDDLQLCFDTEKLTGTDKVLFFSCLDNMDYLSMLSRKKKEKIVKMMSTYFTTFQFNEQQYNVITNELLNYYSMLN
;
A
#
# COMPACT_ATOMS: atom_id res chain seq x y z
N MET A 1 -19.69 7.74 -51.58
CA MET A 1 -18.54 7.93 -50.68
C MET A 1 -18.88 7.21 -49.38
N LEU A 2 -18.41 5.97 -49.23
CA LEU A 2 -18.76 5.10 -48.10
C LEU A 2 -18.03 5.61 -46.85
N TRP A 3 -18.79 5.90 -45.79
CA TRP A 3 -18.26 6.20 -44.47
C TRP A 3 -17.54 4.97 -43.93
N ASN A 4 -16.21 5.06 -43.88
CA ASN A 4 -15.36 4.09 -43.22
C ASN A 4 -15.64 4.21 -41.71
N ARG A 5 -16.48 3.34 -41.14
CA ARG A 5 -16.63 3.20 -39.69
C ARG A 5 -15.32 2.62 -39.17
N GLY A 6 -14.35 3.49 -38.88
CA GLY A 6 -13.09 3.10 -38.26
C GLY A 6 -13.39 2.32 -36.98
N HIS A 7 -12.94 1.07 -36.92
CA HIS A 7 -12.97 0.28 -35.70
C HIS A 7 -12.24 1.07 -34.62
N LYS A 8 -12.96 1.47 -33.57
CA LYS A 8 -12.38 2.20 -32.45
C LYS A 8 -11.58 1.20 -31.63
N LEU A 9 -10.27 1.13 -31.88
CA LEU A 9 -9.35 0.33 -31.07
C LEU A 9 -9.48 0.78 -29.62
N MET A 10 -9.94 -0.11 -28.73
CA MET A 10 -9.84 0.14 -27.30
C MET A 10 -8.37 0.13 -26.91
N LYS A 11 -7.96 0.99 -25.97
CA LYS A 11 -6.62 0.94 -25.36
C LYS A 11 -6.80 1.04 -23.86
N ILE A 12 -6.13 0.17 -23.10
CA ILE A 12 -6.02 0.36 -21.65
C ILE A 12 -5.09 1.54 -21.41
N VAL A 13 -5.61 2.60 -20.77
CA VAL A 13 -4.84 3.81 -20.44
C VAL A 13 -4.26 3.70 -19.03
N ARG A 14 -5.04 3.15 -18.10
CA ARG A 14 -4.73 3.09 -16.67
C ARG A 14 -5.58 2.04 -16.00
N TYR A 15 -5.04 1.45 -14.94
CA TYR A 15 -5.76 0.55 -14.05
C TYR A 15 -5.24 0.73 -12.62
N ASP A 16 -6.01 0.26 -11.64
CA ASP A 16 -5.58 0.21 -10.24
C ASP A 16 -5.26 -1.26 -9.88
N LEU A 17 -4.06 -1.50 -9.36
CA LEU A 17 -3.72 -2.77 -8.71
C LEU A 17 -4.26 -2.73 -7.27
N ALA A 18 -5.22 -3.59 -6.96
CA ALA A 18 -5.80 -3.73 -5.63
C ALA A 18 -5.18 -4.92 -4.87
N ILE A 19 -4.81 -4.70 -3.62
CA ILE A 19 -4.31 -5.72 -2.69
C ILE A 19 -5.17 -5.66 -1.43
N ASP A 20 -5.75 -6.80 -1.08
CA ASP A 20 -6.64 -6.95 0.06
C ASP A 20 -5.89 -7.60 1.23
N TYR A 21 -5.97 -6.94 2.39
CA TYR A 21 -5.52 -7.46 3.67
C TYR A 21 -6.76 -7.82 4.50
N PRO A 22 -7.00 -9.09 4.85
CA PRO A 22 -8.18 -9.54 5.60
C PRO A 22 -8.06 -9.21 7.10
N ILE A 23 -7.81 -7.95 7.41
CA ILE A 23 -7.56 -7.41 8.75
C ILE A 23 -8.16 -6.00 8.88
N LEU A 24 -8.23 -5.51 10.12
CA LEU A 24 -8.73 -4.19 10.46
C LEU A 24 -7.88 -3.07 9.85
N ARG A 25 -8.52 -1.92 9.61
CA ARG A 25 -7.85 -0.77 8.98
C ARG A 25 -6.81 -0.15 9.90
N SER A 26 -7.05 -0.17 11.21
CA SER A 26 -6.09 0.30 12.21
C SER A 26 -4.79 -0.52 12.26
N SER A 27 -4.80 -1.76 11.76
CA SER A 27 -3.63 -2.64 11.70
C SER A 27 -2.72 -2.38 10.49
N CYS A 28 -3.09 -1.47 9.59
CA CYS A 28 -2.30 -1.14 8.40
C CYS A 28 -1.83 0.31 8.41
N HIS A 29 -0.53 0.53 8.19
CA HIS A 29 0.06 1.87 8.18
C HIS A 29 0.83 2.12 6.89
N LEU A 30 0.37 3.11 6.11
CA LEU A 30 1.06 3.55 4.91
C LEU A 30 2.23 4.48 5.30
N LEU A 31 3.46 4.06 5.01
CA LEU A 31 4.63 4.88 5.28
C LEU A 31 4.74 6.00 4.24
N LYS A 32 4.80 7.25 4.70
CA LYS A 32 5.04 8.40 3.82
C LYS A 32 6.44 8.33 3.18
N ASP A 33 6.48 8.62 1.88
CA ASP A 33 7.72 8.83 1.12
C ASP A 33 7.82 10.27 0.57
N ASN A 34 8.53 10.45 -0.54
CA ASN A 34 8.72 11.76 -1.20
C ASN A 34 7.46 12.28 -1.91
N ARG A 35 6.41 11.45 -2.05
CA ARG A 35 5.13 11.84 -2.65
C ARG A 35 4.28 12.65 -1.66
N LYS A 36 3.33 13.41 -2.20
CA LYS A 36 2.33 14.12 -1.39
C LYS A 36 1.51 13.12 -0.57
N TYR A 37 1.37 13.35 0.73
CA TYR A 37 0.56 12.51 1.62
C TYR A 37 -0.70 13.25 2.08
N CYS A 38 -1.80 12.53 2.22
CA CYS A 38 -3.06 13.04 2.77
C CYS A 38 -3.76 11.94 3.59
N ASP A 39 -4.18 12.27 4.80
CA ASP A 39 -4.94 11.40 5.70
C ASP A 39 -6.33 12.00 5.88
N ILE A 40 -7.37 11.23 5.55
CA ILE A 40 -8.77 11.58 5.83
C ILE A 40 -9.27 10.59 6.88
N ARG A 41 -9.65 11.10 8.05
CA ARG A 41 -9.92 10.27 9.22
C ARG A 41 -11.15 10.77 9.98
N ASN A 42 -12.13 9.89 10.15
CA ASN A 42 -13.23 10.07 11.10
C ASN A 42 -12.99 9.25 12.38
N SER A 43 -12.36 8.07 12.26
CA SER A 43 -11.93 7.23 13.38
C SER A 43 -10.69 6.40 13.01
N LEU A 44 -10.18 5.54 13.90
CA LEU A 44 -9.06 4.64 13.55
C LEU A 44 -9.43 3.64 12.45
N GLU A 45 -10.68 3.17 12.45
CA GLU A 45 -11.19 2.25 11.43
C GLU A 45 -11.74 2.99 10.20
N ASP A 46 -12.37 4.14 10.38
CA ASP A 46 -12.84 4.99 9.28
C ASP A 46 -11.76 6.01 8.89
N ARG A 47 -10.73 5.46 8.24
CA ARG A 47 -9.53 6.18 7.80
C ARG A 47 -9.16 5.80 6.37
N THR A 48 -8.85 6.81 5.57
CA THR A 48 -8.25 6.65 4.24
C THR A 48 -6.96 7.45 4.13
N GLU A 49 -5.88 6.76 3.81
CA GLU A 49 -4.57 7.36 3.53
C GLU A 49 -4.33 7.40 2.02
N TYR A 50 -3.82 8.53 1.54
CA TYR A 50 -3.42 8.74 0.16
C TYR A 50 -1.95 9.12 0.08
N LEU A 51 -1.25 8.57 -0.90
CA LEU A 51 0.12 8.95 -1.24
C LEU A 51 0.21 9.20 -2.75
N GLY A 52 0.79 10.31 -3.16
CA GLY A 52 0.80 10.78 -4.55
C GLY A 52 -0.38 11.67 -4.94
N THR A 53 -0.45 12.01 -6.21
CA THR A 53 -1.45 12.93 -6.78
C THR A 53 -2.64 12.17 -7.34
N ARG A 54 -3.85 12.73 -7.19
CA ARG A 54 -5.09 12.12 -7.70
C ARG A 54 -4.99 11.82 -9.21
N SER A 55 -5.38 10.61 -9.62
CA SER A 55 -5.41 10.16 -11.03
C SER A 55 -4.07 10.18 -11.77
N HIS A 56 -2.95 10.00 -11.06
CA HIS A 56 -1.61 9.89 -11.63
C HIS A 56 -1.00 8.52 -11.34
N HIS A 57 -0.09 8.07 -12.20
CA HIS A 57 0.75 6.89 -11.96
C HIS A 57 1.44 6.98 -10.59
N GLY A 58 1.44 5.88 -9.86
CA GLY A 58 2.01 5.81 -8.52
C GLY A 58 1.16 6.46 -7.43
N ARG A 59 -0.11 6.79 -7.70
CA ARG A 59 -1.05 7.14 -6.62
C ARG A 59 -1.37 5.88 -5.82
N VAL A 60 -1.34 6.01 -4.51
CA VAL A 60 -1.72 4.97 -3.55
C VAL A 60 -2.92 5.43 -2.75
N LYS A 61 -3.82 4.50 -2.45
CA LYS A 61 -4.94 4.66 -1.52
C LYS A 61 -4.99 3.45 -0.60
N LEU A 62 -4.93 3.67 0.71
CA LEU A 62 -5.08 2.63 1.73
C LEU A 62 -6.31 2.95 2.59
N TYR A 63 -7.33 2.11 2.54
CA TYR A 63 -8.64 2.40 3.15
C TYR A 63 -9.35 1.17 3.69
N ASN A 64 -10.36 1.41 4.53
CA ASN A 64 -11.22 0.37 5.06
C ASN A 64 -12.24 -0.05 3.99
N LYS A 65 -11.98 -1.18 3.33
CA LYS A 65 -12.84 -1.73 2.28
C LYS A 65 -14.12 -2.34 2.85
N MET A 66 -14.07 -2.85 4.08
CA MET A 66 -15.25 -3.31 4.80
C MET A 66 -16.28 -2.19 4.94
N ILE A 67 -15.88 -1.01 5.42
CA ILE A 67 -16.79 0.15 5.55
C ILE A 67 -17.23 0.64 4.16
N GLU A 68 -16.29 0.79 3.22
CA GLU A 68 -16.58 1.36 1.91
C GLU A 68 -17.56 0.51 1.08
N SER A 69 -17.50 -0.82 1.21
CA SER A 69 -18.38 -1.75 0.48
C SER A 69 -19.44 -2.44 1.34
N ASN A 70 -19.58 -2.05 2.61
CA ASN A 70 -20.50 -2.66 3.56
C ASN A 70 -20.36 -4.19 3.64
N LEU A 71 -19.12 -4.67 3.82
CA LEU A 71 -18.82 -6.09 4.01
C LEU A 71 -19.03 -6.51 5.47
N ASP A 72 -19.24 -7.79 5.70
CA ASP A 72 -19.46 -8.40 7.03
C ASP A 72 -18.17 -8.93 7.68
N TYR A 73 -17.02 -8.75 7.04
CA TYR A 73 -15.71 -9.14 7.55
C TYR A 73 -14.67 -8.01 7.42
N PRO A 74 -13.65 -7.96 8.30
CA PRO A 74 -12.56 -6.99 8.21
C PRO A 74 -11.80 -7.09 6.89
N LEU A 75 -11.71 -5.98 6.17
CA LEU A 75 -10.96 -5.89 4.92
C LEU A 75 -10.35 -4.51 4.75
N THR A 76 -9.02 -4.46 4.66
CA THR A 76 -8.26 -3.26 4.29
C THR A 76 -7.76 -3.41 2.87
N ARG A 77 -8.00 -2.40 2.03
CA ARG A 77 -7.54 -2.42 0.64
C ARG A 77 -6.48 -1.37 0.39
N LEU A 78 -5.40 -1.80 -0.25
CA LEU A 78 -4.40 -0.96 -0.87
C LEU A 78 -4.66 -0.94 -2.38
N GLU A 79 -4.84 0.25 -2.95
CA GLU A 79 -4.92 0.48 -4.39
C GLU A 79 -3.68 1.25 -4.85
N LEU A 80 -3.03 0.76 -5.90
CA LEU A 80 -1.95 1.44 -6.61
C LEU A 80 -2.37 1.75 -8.05
N THR A 81 -2.43 3.03 -8.40
CA THR A 81 -2.75 3.48 -9.75
C THR A 81 -1.56 3.33 -10.69
N ILE A 82 -1.76 2.63 -11.80
CA ILE A 82 -0.74 2.30 -12.79
C ILE A 82 -1.20 2.78 -14.18
N ASP A 83 -0.45 3.74 -14.75
CA ASP A 83 -0.53 4.03 -16.18
C ASP A 83 -0.02 2.85 -17.00
N ALA A 84 -0.80 2.41 -17.99
CA ALA A 84 -0.54 1.17 -18.74
C ALA A 84 0.77 1.22 -19.55
N ASP A 85 1.19 2.41 -19.97
CA ASP A 85 2.46 2.61 -20.69
C ASP A 85 3.69 2.51 -19.74
N LEU A 86 3.49 2.46 -18.42
CA LEU A 86 4.53 2.38 -17.38
C LEU A 86 4.36 1.13 -16.50
N ASN A 87 3.83 0.05 -17.06
CA ASN A 87 3.44 -1.15 -16.30
C ASN A 87 4.55 -2.20 -16.15
N CYS A 88 5.81 -1.91 -16.47
CA CYS A 88 6.87 -2.90 -16.29
C CYS A 88 7.21 -3.08 -14.80
N TYR A 89 7.67 -4.28 -14.43
CA TYR A 89 7.89 -4.64 -13.03
C TYR A 89 8.85 -3.68 -12.30
N ASP A 90 9.95 -3.26 -12.95
CA ASP A 90 10.91 -2.34 -12.34
C ASP A 90 10.31 -0.98 -11.99
N GLU A 91 9.43 -0.44 -12.84
CA GLU A 91 8.71 0.80 -12.54
C GLU A 91 7.71 0.59 -11.39
N ILE A 92 6.95 -0.51 -11.39
CA ILE A 92 6.00 -0.78 -10.30
C ILE A 92 6.74 -0.94 -8.97
N LYS A 93 7.84 -1.68 -8.96
CA LYS A 93 8.68 -1.87 -7.77
C LYS A 93 9.18 -0.54 -7.21
N ARG A 94 9.51 0.43 -8.07
CA ARG A 94 9.98 1.77 -7.67
C ARG A 94 8.88 2.62 -7.01
N ILE A 95 7.63 2.52 -7.49
CA ILE A 95 6.50 3.29 -6.97
C ILE A 95 5.74 2.58 -5.85
N PHE A 96 6.02 1.30 -5.62
CA PHE A 96 5.28 0.51 -4.66
C PHE A 96 5.46 1.06 -3.24
N PRO A 97 4.36 1.29 -2.50
CA PRO A 97 4.45 1.85 -1.16
C PRO A 97 4.99 0.82 -0.17
N THR A 98 5.56 1.31 0.93
CA THR A 98 5.76 0.49 2.13
C THR A 98 4.51 0.58 2.99
N VAL A 99 3.86 -0.57 3.22
CA VAL A 99 2.74 -0.70 4.16
C VAL A 99 3.16 -1.64 5.27
N TYR A 100 3.13 -1.15 6.49
CA TYR A 100 3.32 -1.98 7.68
C TYR A 100 1.98 -2.59 8.08
N VAL A 101 1.97 -3.91 8.22
CA VAL A 101 0.84 -4.69 8.71
C VAL A 101 1.21 -5.22 10.08
N ILE A 102 0.42 -4.84 11.09
CA ILE A 102 0.58 -5.33 12.46
C ILE A 102 -0.17 -6.64 12.56
N ASP A 103 0.58 -7.73 12.73
CA ASP A 103 0.01 -9.04 13.02
C ASP A 103 -0.07 -9.18 14.55
N ASP A 104 -1.25 -9.52 15.04
CA ASP A 104 -1.63 -9.60 16.44
C ASP A 104 -1.72 -8.30 17.28
N LEU A 105 -2.88 -8.12 17.90
CA LEU A 105 -3.15 -7.17 19.00
C LEU A 105 -2.56 -7.65 20.34
N GLN A 106 -1.80 -8.76 20.35
CA GLN A 106 -1.15 -9.36 21.52
C GLN A 106 0.38 -9.22 21.45
N LEU A 107 0.86 -8.03 21.09
CA LEU A 107 2.29 -7.75 21.03
C LEU A 107 2.93 -7.80 22.43
N CYS A 108 3.39 -8.99 22.83
CA CYS A 108 4.40 -9.12 23.88
C CYS A 108 5.74 -8.67 23.30
N PHE A 109 5.99 -7.36 23.36
CA PHE A 109 7.26 -6.81 22.90
C PHE A 109 8.40 -7.29 23.83
N ASP A 110 9.33 -8.09 23.30
CA ASP A 110 10.63 -8.33 23.93
C ASP A 110 11.44 -7.01 23.93
N THR A 111 11.14 -6.16 24.92
CA THR A 111 11.83 -4.89 25.16
C THR A 111 12.94 -5.01 26.19
N GLU A 112 13.25 -6.21 26.70
CA GLU A 112 14.25 -6.38 27.77
C GLU A 112 15.63 -5.88 27.34
N LYS A 113 15.95 -6.02 26.04
CA LYS A 113 17.21 -5.58 25.44
C LYS A 113 17.24 -4.09 25.07
N LEU A 114 16.18 -3.32 25.38
CA LEU A 114 16.11 -1.90 25.06
C LEU A 114 16.51 -1.00 26.21
N THR A 115 17.27 0.04 25.86
CA THR A 115 17.45 1.20 26.73
C THR A 115 16.13 1.94 26.91
N GLY A 116 15.93 2.65 28.03
CA GLY A 116 14.70 3.39 28.29
C GLY A 116 14.32 4.34 27.15
N THR A 117 15.30 5.04 26.57
CA THR A 117 15.08 5.91 25.39
C THR A 117 14.63 5.13 24.17
N ASP A 118 15.20 3.96 23.90
CA ASP A 118 14.78 3.15 22.76
C ASP A 118 13.35 2.61 22.94
N LYS A 119 12.93 2.29 24.16
CA LYS A 119 11.53 1.91 24.45
C LYS A 119 10.58 3.04 24.12
N VAL A 120 10.88 4.26 24.58
CA VAL A 120 10.04 5.44 24.29
C VAL A 120 9.96 5.67 22.78
N LEU A 121 11.10 5.67 22.07
CA LEU A 121 11.12 5.84 20.62
C LEU A 121 10.34 4.74 19.90
N PHE A 122 10.45 3.50 20.35
CA PHE A 122 9.71 2.37 19.80
C PHE A 122 8.21 2.57 19.97
N PHE A 123 7.71 2.79 21.19
CA PHE A 123 6.28 3.00 21.44
C PHE A 123 5.74 4.24 20.70
N SER A 124 6.48 5.35 20.68
CA SER A 124 6.07 6.51 19.88
C SER A 124 5.96 6.20 18.39
N CYS A 125 6.87 5.39 17.83
CA CYS A 125 6.78 4.97 16.43
C CYS A 125 5.65 3.96 16.17
N LEU A 126 5.28 3.14 17.16
CA LEU A 126 4.11 2.26 17.08
C LEU A 126 2.82 3.09 16.99
N ASP A 127 2.70 4.12 17.83
CA ASP A 127 1.55 5.03 17.83
C ASP A 127 1.50 5.85 16.53
N ASN A 128 2.66 6.27 16.03
CA ASN A 128 2.78 7.03 14.79
C ASN A 128 4.05 6.66 13.99
N MET A 129 3.84 5.84 12.95
CA MET A 129 4.90 5.35 12.06
C MET A 129 5.68 6.47 11.34
N ASP A 130 5.10 7.66 11.16
CA ASP A 130 5.78 8.79 10.52
C ASP A 130 6.98 9.27 11.33
N TYR A 131 7.01 9.04 12.65
CA TYR A 131 8.16 9.38 13.49
C TYR A 131 9.42 8.61 13.11
N LEU A 132 9.31 7.47 12.42
CA LEU A 132 10.47 6.77 11.84
C LEU A 132 11.26 7.67 10.87
N SER A 133 10.61 8.61 10.20
CA SER A 133 11.27 9.56 9.29
C SER A 133 12.09 10.63 10.02
N MET A 134 11.79 10.89 11.30
CA MET A 134 12.47 11.88 12.14
C MET A 134 13.72 11.31 12.83
N LEU A 135 13.87 9.98 12.84
CA LEU A 135 15.00 9.30 13.47
C LEU A 135 16.26 9.36 12.60
N SER A 136 17.43 9.44 13.25
CA SER A 136 18.70 9.27 12.56
C SER A 136 18.79 7.87 11.93
N ARG A 137 19.54 7.73 10.83
CA ARG A 137 19.65 6.46 10.08
C ARG A 137 19.89 5.25 10.98
N LYS A 138 20.89 5.32 11.87
CA LYS A 138 21.22 4.24 12.81
C LYS A 138 20.07 3.90 13.77
N LYS A 139 19.37 4.93 14.28
CA LYS A 139 18.25 4.72 15.21
C LYS A 139 17.03 4.16 14.48
N LYS A 140 16.73 4.68 13.29
CA LYS A 140 15.68 4.16 12.41
C LYS A 140 15.91 2.69 12.09
N GLU A 141 17.11 2.32 11.66
CA GLU A 141 17.49 0.91 11.39
C GLU A 141 17.28 0.03 12.62
N LYS A 142 17.69 0.50 13.81
CA LYS A 142 17.48 -0.23 15.07
C LYS A 142 16.00 -0.44 15.35
N ILE A 143 15.18 0.61 15.30
CA ILE A 143 13.74 0.54 15.60
C ILE A 143 13.00 -0.30 14.55
N VAL A 144 13.26 -0.09 13.25
CA VAL A 144 12.66 -0.89 12.17
C VAL A 144 13.02 -2.37 12.30
N LYS A 145 14.26 -2.71 12.64
CA LYS A 145 14.67 -4.11 12.88
C LYS A 145 13.89 -4.76 14.03
N MET A 146 13.52 -3.97 15.04
CA MET A 146 12.69 -4.49 16.12
C MET A 146 11.26 -4.67 15.68
N MET A 147 10.72 -3.68 14.96
CA MET A 147 9.39 -3.73 14.37
C MET A 147 9.27 -4.90 13.39
N SER A 148 10.28 -5.25 12.60
CA SER A 148 10.17 -6.41 11.69
C SER A 148 9.91 -7.76 12.39
N THR A 149 10.01 -7.83 13.72
CA THR A 149 9.60 -9.01 14.51
C THR A 149 8.08 -9.10 14.69
N TYR A 150 7.37 -7.97 14.59
CA TYR A 150 5.95 -7.80 14.91
C TYR A 150 5.14 -7.27 13.72
N PHE A 151 5.82 -6.77 12.70
CA PHE A 151 5.24 -6.14 11.55
C PHE A 151 5.67 -6.88 10.30
N THR A 152 4.71 -7.15 9.43
CA THR A 152 4.99 -7.60 8.07
C THR A 152 4.85 -6.43 7.10
N THR A 153 5.52 -6.54 5.97
CA THR A 153 5.30 -5.63 4.84
C THR A 153 4.96 -6.50 3.64
N PHE A 154 4.02 -6.04 2.83
CA PHE A 154 3.75 -6.72 1.58
C PHE A 154 4.77 -6.31 0.52
N GLN A 155 5.34 -7.31 -0.14
CA GLN A 155 6.18 -7.18 -1.32
C GLN A 155 5.67 -8.26 -2.28
N PHE A 156 5.50 -7.93 -3.56
CA PHE A 156 5.26 -8.91 -4.61
C PHE A 156 6.52 -9.04 -5.46
N ASN A 157 6.80 -10.25 -5.93
CA ASN A 157 7.91 -10.52 -6.82
C ASN A 157 7.49 -10.40 -8.29
N GLU A 158 8.47 -10.44 -9.20
CA GLU A 158 8.24 -10.31 -10.64
C GLU A 158 7.31 -11.39 -11.19
N GLN A 159 7.42 -12.62 -10.68
CA GLN A 159 6.57 -13.73 -11.11
C GLN A 159 5.10 -13.47 -10.76
N GLN A 160 4.82 -13.05 -9.53
CA GLN A 160 3.48 -12.68 -9.07
C GLN A 160 2.92 -11.50 -9.89
N TYR A 161 3.75 -10.49 -10.17
CA TYR A 161 3.35 -9.38 -11.01
C TYR A 161 2.99 -9.81 -12.43
N ASN A 162 3.79 -10.69 -13.02
CA ASN A 162 3.57 -11.20 -14.37
C ASN A 162 2.28 -12.03 -14.48
N VAL A 163 1.89 -12.75 -13.43
CA VAL A 163 0.58 -13.43 -13.40
C VAL A 163 -0.56 -12.40 -13.54
N ILE A 164 -0.51 -11.33 -12.74
CA ILE A 164 -1.54 -10.28 -12.74
C ILE A 164 -1.60 -9.55 -14.09
N THR A 165 -0.45 -9.21 -14.68
CA THR A 165 -0.42 -8.52 -15.97
C THR A 165 -0.88 -9.42 -17.12
N ASN A 166 -0.59 -10.73 -17.07
CA ASN A 166 -1.11 -11.68 -18.04
C ASN A 166 -2.63 -11.80 -17.98
N GLU A 167 -3.23 -11.77 -16.79
CA GLU A 167 -4.69 -11.74 -16.65
C GLU A 167 -5.29 -10.47 -17.28
N LEU A 168 -4.66 -9.31 -17.08
CA LEU A 168 -5.07 -8.06 -17.72
C LEU A 168 -4.99 -8.13 -19.26
N LEU A 169 -3.91 -8.72 -19.79
CA LEU A 169 -3.73 -8.92 -21.23
C LEU A 169 -4.75 -9.89 -21.82
N ASN A 170 -5.05 -10.98 -21.10
CA ASN A 170 -6.09 -11.94 -21.50
C ASN A 170 -7.48 -11.30 -21.50
N TYR A 171 -7.79 -10.49 -20.50
CA TYR A 171 -9.04 -9.74 -20.48
C TYR A 171 -9.15 -8.78 -21.68
N TYR A 172 -8.06 -8.08 -21.99
CA TYR A 172 -8.01 -7.17 -23.14
C TYR A 172 -8.14 -7.90 -24.49
N SER A 173 -7.56 -9.09 -24.63
CA SER A 173 -7.68 -9.89 -25.85
C SER A 173 -9.08 -10.45 -26.04
N MET A 174 -9.82 -10.72 -24.96
CA MET A 174 -11.24 -11.13 -25.04
C MET A 174 -12.19 -9.99 -25.46
N LEU A 175 -11.77 -8.74 -25.26
CA LEU A 175 -12.57 -7.55 -25.58
C LEU A 175 -12.40 -7.05 -27.02
N ASN A 176 -11.44 -7.58 -27.77
CA ASN A 176 -11.14 -7.23 -29.17
C ASN A 176 -11.31 -8.44 -30.09
#